data_AF-V4JF62-F1
#
_entry.id   AF-V4JF62-F1
#
_cell.length_a   1.000
_cell.length_b   1.000
_cell.length_c   1.000
_cell.angle_alpha   90.00
_cell.angle_beta   90.00
_cell.angle_gamma   90.00
#
_symmetry.space_group_name_H-M   'P 1'
#
loop_
_entity.id
_entity.type
_entity.pdbx_description
1 polymer ?
#
loop_
_entity_poly.entity_id
_entity_poly.type
_entity_poly.pdbx_seq_one_letter_code
_entity_poly.pdbx_strand_id
1 'polypeptide(L)'
;MFKNAKVFRLSVPFVLDQMALHERLLAQRFRPCGPLEVATMGWASPIRPNAEMLVDVANDCLLIAARRQERLLPASVVTEAVAERVAEIEQAEMREVARRERSQLREELLMQMLPQAFTRSRLVRAYIDTVGGWVVVDASSDKLAEELLSLLRKSLDSFPAKPLTAGISVSERLSAWLATGSAGDGFELEDQCELRDPADSRSVVRCRGMDLTIPEVKTHLDSGKRVVALGLTWREHLSLVLDESLGLKRLRFADELIDQATDEADEDETLRMQAELSIMTDQLRTLLAGLSTEFQLETDVPKAIPIEGR
;
A
#
# COMPACT_ATOMS: atom_id res chain seq x y z
N MET A 1 6.41 -7.19 -10.24
CA MET A 1 6.61 -7.15 -8.75
C MET A 1 5.99 -5.92 -8.06
N PHE A 2 5.75 -5.98 -6.74
CA PHE A 2 5.21 -4.87 -5.91
C PHE A 2 6.26 -3.78 -5.69
N LYS A 3 5.82 -2.52 -5.57
CA LYS A 3 6.72 -1.36 -5.32
C LYS A 3 6.65 -0.87 -3.88
N ASN A 4 5.53 -1.13 -3.22
CA ASN A 4 5.33 -0.85 -1.80
C ASN A 4 4.53 -2.02 -1.22
N ALA A 5 4.51 -2.14 0.10
CA ALA A 5 3.67 -3.10 0.79
C ALA A 5 3.12 -2.49 2.08
N LYS A 6 1.80 -2.55 2.20
CA LYS A 6 1.08 -2.37 3.45
C LYS A 6 0.60 -3.74 3.90
N VAL A 7 0.97 -4.11 5.12
CA VAL A 7 0.86 -5.48 5.63
C VAL A 7 -0.15 -5.49 6.76
N PHE A 8 -1.01 -6.51 6.75
CA PHE A 8 -2.00 -6.73 7.79
C PHE A 8 -1.95 -8.19 8.22
N ARG A 9 -2.13 -8.42 9.52
CA ARG A 9 -2.25 -9.75 10.10
C ARG A 9 -3.68 -10.23 9.97
N LEU A 10 -3.86 -11.47 9.50
CA LEU A 10 -5.14 -12.15 9.58
C LEU A 10 -5.39 -12.63 11.01
N SER A 11 -6.54 -12.27 11.58
CA SER A 11 -6.90 -12.71 12.94
C SER A 11 -7.41 -14.16 12.98
N VAL A 12 -7.79 -14.71 11.83
CA VAL A 12 -8.18 -16.12 11.67
C VAL A 12 -7.51 -16.70 10.41
N PRO A 13 -7.24 -18.01 10.36
CA PRO A 13 -6.75 -18.65 9.16
C PRO A 13 -7.67 -18.39 7.96
N PHE A 14 -7.09 -18.09 6.80
CA PHE A 14 -7.86 -17.93 5.57
C PHE A 14 -8.06 -19.31 4.91
N VAL A 15 -9.31 -19.68 4.69
CA VAL A 15 -9.69 -21.06 4.32
C VAL A 15 -10.23 -21.22 2.90
N LEU A 16 -10.46 -20.12 2.17
CA LEU A 16 -10.95 -20.20 0.80
C LEU A 16 -9.81 -20.54 -0.15
N ASP A 17 -10.04 -21.48 -1.06
CA ASP A 17 -9.14 -21.74 -2.17
C ASP A 17 -9.33 -20.73 -3.32
N GLN A 18 -8.56 -20.90 -4.40
CA GLN A 18 -8.59 -20.02 -5.57
C GLN A 18 -9.99 -19.88 -6.17
N MET A 19 -10.70 -20.99 -6.36
CA MET A 19 -12.01 -21.00 -7.04
C MET A 19 -13.09 -20.44 -6.12
N ALA A 20 -13.10 -20.84 -4.85
CA ALA A 20 -14.06 -20.34 -3.88
C ALA A 20 -13.90 -18.83 -3.66
N LEU A 21 -12.65 -18.32 -3.59
CA LEU A 21 -12.40 -16.89 -3.53
C LEU A 21 -12.88 -16.20 -4.81
N HIS A 22 -12.54 -16.74 -5.98
CA HIS A 22 -12.96 -16.16 -7.27
C HIS A 22 -14.46 -15.94 -7.36
N GLU A 23 -15.26 -16.96 -7.04
CA GLU A 23 -16.73 -16.89 -7.05
C GLU A 23 -17.24 -15.77 -6.15
N ARG A 24 -16.65 -15.61 -4.96
CA ARG A 24 -17.00 -14.51 -4.04
C ARG A 24 -16.67 -13.13 -4.60
N LEU A 25 -15.55 -13.01 -5.34
CA LEU A 25 -15.12 -11.74 -5.92
C LEU A 25 -15.99 -11.31 -7.13
N LEU A 26 -16.65 -12.23 -7.83
CA LEU A 26 -17.46 -11.91 -9.01
C LEU A 26 -18.54 -10.86 -8.74
N ALA A 27 -19.16 -10.89 -7.55
CA ALA A 27 -20.22 -9.96 -7.16
C ALA A 27 -19.76 -8.49 -7.10
N GLN A 28 -18.46 -8.25 -6.96
CA GLN A 28 -17.85 -6.90 -6.94
C GLN A 28 -16.83 -6.73 -8.07
N ARG A 29 -17.03 -7.42 -9.22
CA ARG A 29 -16.20 -7.24 -10.42
C ARG A 29 -16.21 -5.77 -10.86
N PHE A 30 -15.06 -5.31 -11.35
CA PHE A 30 -14.88 -3.93 -11.77
C PHE A 30 -15.91 -3.52 -12.83
N ARG A 31 -16.46 -2.32 -12.64
CA ARG A 31 -17.20 -1.58 -13.65
C ARG A 31 -16.62 -0.18 -13.82
N PRO A 32 -16.71 0.40 -15.03
CA PRO A 32 -16.30 1.79 -15.23
C PRO A 32 -17.07 2.79 -14.36
N CYS A 33 -16.46 3.94 -14.10
CA CYS A 33 -17.10 5.07 -13.43
C CYS A 33 -18.32 5.56 -14.21
N GLY A 34 -19.44 5.74 -13.52
CA GLY A 34 -20.59 6.44 -14.06
C GLY A 34 -20.30 7.92 -14.38
N PRO A 35 -21.21 8.62 -15.09
CA PRO A 35 -21.04 10.03 -15.45
C PRO A 35 -20.87 10.97 -14.25
N LEU A 36 -21.56 10.68 -13.15
CA LEU A 36 -21.54 11.49 -11.92
C LEU A 36 -20.75 10.83 -10.78
N GLU A 37 -20.07 9.71 -11.04
CA GLU A 37 -19.26 9.03 -10.03
C GLU A 37 -17.82 9.53 -10.08
N VAL A 38 -17.34 10.04 -8.94
CA VAL A 38 -15.97 10.54 -8.80
C VAL A 38 -14.95 9.41 -8.90
N ALA A 39 -15.27 8.24 -8.32
CA ALA A 39 -14.42 7.05 -8.40
C ALA A 39 -15.23 5.76 -8.24
N THR A 40 -14.75 4.69 -8.85
CA THR A 40 -15.20 3.31 -8.65
C THR A 40 -14.01 2.40 -8.34
N MET A 41 -14.27 1.32 -7.64
CA MET A 41 -13.29 0.27 -7.38
C MET A 41 -13.98 -1.09 -7.42
N GLY A 42 -13.37 -2.06 -8.09
CA GLY A 42 -13.88 -3.43 -8.16
C GLY A 42 -12.81 -4.41 -8.63
N TRP A 43 -13.09 -5.70 -8.54
CA TRP A 43 -12.13 -6.76 -8.83
C TRP A 43 -11.82 -6.88 -10.31
N ALA A 44 -10.55 -7.09 -10.62
CA ALA A 44 -10.04 -7.38 -11.94
C ALA A 44 -8.99 -8.49 -11.84
N SER A 45 -8.67 -9.13 -12.96
CA SER A 45 -7.58 -10.11 -12.97
C SER A 45 -6.25 -9.44 -12.57
N PRO A 46 -5.45 -10.08 -11.71
CA PRO A 46 -4.20 -9.50 -11.26
C PRO A 46 -3.08 -9.55 -12.31
N ILE A 47 -3.13 -10.54 -13.21
CA ILE A 47 -2.13 -10.77 -14.26
C ILE A 47 -2.56 -10.10 -15.57
N ARG A 48 -3.71 -10.48 -16.15
CA ARG A 48 -4.13 -10.05 -17.49
C ARG A 48 -5.38 -9.18 -17.42
N PRO A 49 -5.38 -7.91 -17.88
CA PRO A 49 -6.50 -6.98 -17.72
C PRO A 49 -7.89 -7.49 -18.15
N ASN A 50 -7.93 -8.40 -19.13
CA ASN A 50 -9.17 -8.94 -19.71
C ASN A 50 -9.43 -10.41 -19.35
N ALA A 51 -8.64 -11.02 -18.46
CA ALA A 51 -8.90 -12.39 -18.04
C ALA A 51 -10.16 -12.49 -17.17
N GLU A 52 -10.87 -13.60 -17.30
CA GLU A 52 -12.06 -13.89 -16.50
C GLU A 52 -11.67 -14.16 -15.05
N MET A 53 -10.55 -14.85 -14.84
CA MET A 53 -10.05 -15.23 -13.54
C MET A 53 -9.64 -14.02 -12.70
N LEU A 54 -10.22 -13.90 -11.51
CA LEU A 54 -9.97 -12.79 -10.56
C LEU A 54 -8.95 -13.12 -9.47
N VAL A 55 -8.53 -14.39 -9.40
CA VAL A 55 -7.61 -14.91 -8.39
C VAL A 55 -6.57 -15.77 -9.08
N ASP A 56 -5.30 -15.49 -8.83
CA ASP A 56 -4.17 -16.34 -9.23
C ASP A 56 -3.49 -16.92 -8.00
N VAL A 57 -2.73 -17.99 -8.16
CA VAL A 57 -2.02 -18.67 -7.05
C VAL A 57 -0.53 -18.73 -7.37
N ALA A 58 0.30 -18.40 -6.38
CA ALA A 58 1.74 -18.63 -6.38
C ALA A 58 2.21 -18.84 -4.94
N ASN A 59 3.03 -19.87 -4.67
CA ASN A 59 3.61 -20.14 -3.34
C ASN A 59 2.62 -20.10 -2.17
N ASP A 60 1.48 -20.79 -2.31
CA ASP A 60 0.38 -20.80 -1.32
C ASP A 60 -0.21 -19.41 -0.99
N CYS A 61 0.11 -18.42 -1.83
CA CYS A 61 -0.47 -17.09 -1.79
C CYS A 61 -1.55 -16.94 -2.85
N LEU A 62 -2.70 -16.42 -2.45
CA LEU A 62 -3.79 -16.05 -3.35
C LEU A 62 -3.59 -14.60 -3.78
N LEU A 63 -3.31 -14.37 -5.04
CA LEU A 63 -3.15 -13.05 -5.61
C LEU A 63 -4.49 -12.52 -6.12
N ILE A 64 -4.82 -11.29 -5.74
CA ILE A 64 -6.02 -10.58 -6.14
C ILE A 64 -5.65 -9.17 -6.62
N ALA A 65 -6.53 -8.56 -7.42
CA ALA A 65 -6.36 -7.17 -7.80
C ALA A 65 -7.69 -6.42 -7.90
N ALA A 66 -7.68 -5.18 -7.43
CA ALA A 66 -8.77 -4.26 -7.58
C ALA A 66 -8.38 -3.13 -8.54
N ARG A 67 -9.18 -2.94 -9.59
CA ARG A 67 -9.05 -1.78 -10.47
C ARG A 67 -9.82 -0.62 -9.85
N ARG A 68 -9.12 0.47 -9.57
CA ARG A 68 -9.69 1.73 -9.12
C ARG A 68 -9.67 2.71 -10.29
N GLN A 69 -10.84 3.22 -10.68
CA GLN A 69 -10.98 4.26 -11.68
C GLN A 69 -11.48 5.54 -11.00
N GLU A 70 -10.93 6.69 -11.39
CA GLU A 70 -11.37 7.99 -10.88
C GLU A 70 -11.47 9.01 -12.00
N ARG A 71 -12.37 9.97 -11.85
CA ARG A 71 -12.49 11.13 -12.75
C ARG A 71 -11.51 12.21 -12.33
N LEU A 72 -10.69 12.64 -13.28
CA LEU A 72 -9.70 13.69 -13.09
C LEU A 72 -10.36 15.06 -13.19
N LEU A 73 -10.93 15.49 -12.07
CA LEU A 73 -11.47 16.83 -11.92
C LEU A 73 -10.79 17.54 -10.73
N PRO A 74 -9.62 18.17 -10.95
CA PRO A 74 -8.91 18.86 -9.88
C PRO A 74 -9.75 19.98 -9.26
N ALA A 75 -9.63 20.15 -7.94
CA ALA A 75 -10.38 21.17 -7.21
C ALA A 75 -10.08 22.61 -7.68
N SER A 76 -8.89 22.83 -8.25
CA SER A 76 -8.50 24.11 -8.87
C SER A 76 -9.39 24.46 -10.06
N VAL A 77 -9.65 23.51 -10.96
CA VAL A 77 -10.48 23.71 -12.15
C VAL A 77 -11.91 24.07 -11.77
N VAL A 78 -12.48 23.39 -10.76
CA VAL A 78 -13.82 23.72 -10.24
C VAL A 78 -13.83 25.10 -9.59
N THR A 79 -12.77 25.46 -8.87
CA THR A 79 -12.68 26.75 -8.19
C THR A 79 -12.56 27.92 -9.17
N GLU A 80 -11.80 27.72 -10.25
CA GLU A 80 -11.67 28.69 -11.36
C GLU A 80 -13.00 28.87 -12.08
N ALA A 81 -13.69 27.78 -12.47
CA ALA A 81 -15.01 27.85 -13.11
C ALA A 81 -16.05 28.54 -12.22
N VAL A 82 -16.04 28.29 -10.91
CA VAL A 82 -16.91 29.00 -9.97
C VAL A 82 -16.57 30.49 -9.91
N ALA A 83 -15.29 30.85 -9.92
CA ALA A 83 -14.87 32.25 -9.87
C ALA A 83 -15.28 33.01 -11.15
N GLU A 84 -15.10 32.39 -12.31
CA GLU A 84 -15.57 32.94 -13.59
C GLU A 84 -17.08 33.16 -13.59
N ARG A 85 -17.86 32.14 -13.19
CA ARG A 85 -19.32 32.24 -13.13
C ARG A 85 -19.81 33.27 -12.13
N VAL A 86 -19.13 33.41 -10.99
CA VAL A 86 -19.41 34.46 -10.01
C VAL A 86 -19.16 35.84 -10.64
N ALA A 87 -18.01 36.06 -11.27
CA ALA A 87 -17.68 37.34 -11.90
C ALA A 87 -18.70 37.75 -12.98
N GLU A 88 -19.18 36.79 -13.78
CA GLU A 88 -20.25 37.03 -14.75
C GLU A 88 -21.55 37.54 -14.09
N ILE A 89 -21.98 36.92 -12.99
CA ILE A 89 -23.20 37.30 -12.27
C ILE A 89 -23.03 38.68 -11.62
N GLU A 90 -21.89 38.94 -10.99
CA GLU A 90 -21.63 40.22 -10.32
C GLU A 90 -21.58 41.38 -11.33
N GLN A 91 -21.01 41.15 -12.51
CA GLN A 91 -20.98 42.13 -13.59
C GLN A 91 -22.37 42.37 -14.19
N ALA A 92 -23.17 41.32 -14.38
CA ALA A 92 -24.50 41.44 -14.99
C ALA A 92 -25.55 42.04 -14.05
N GLU A 93 -25.50 41.69 -12.76
CA GLU A 93 -26.53 42.06 -11.78
C GLU A 93 -26.11 43.21 -10.85
N MET A 94 -24.86 43.70 -10.96
CA MET A 94 -24.28 44.76 -10.11
C MET A 94 -24.45 44.50 -8.61
N ARG A 95 -24.29 43.23 -8.20
CA ARG A 95 -24.33 42.79 -6.80
C ARG A 95 -23.25 41.77 -6.53
N GLU A 96 -22.92 41.54 -5.27
CA GLU A 96 -22.05 40.42 -4.88
C GLU A 96 -22.82 39.08 -4.84
N VAL A 97 -22.14 37.99 -5.15
CA VAL A 97 -22.69 36.63 -5.03
C VAL A 97 -22.56 36.15 -3.58
N ALA A 98 -23.69 35.84 -2.95
CA ALA A 98 -23.72 35.35 -1.58
C ALA A 98 -23.09 33.96 -1.45
N ARG A 99 -22.53 33.65 -0.27
CA ARG A 99 -21.88 32.35 0.01
C ARG A 99 -22.75 31.14 -0.33
N ARG A 100 -24.05 31.21 -0.08
CA ARG A 100 -25.00 30.13 -0.36
C ARG A 100 -25.14 29.88 -1.86
N GLU A 101 -25.33 30.95 -2.62
CA GLU A 101 -25.43 30.91 -4.08
C GLU A 101 -24.13 30.40 -4.71
N ARG A 102 -22.97 30.87 -4.23
CA ARG A 102 -21.66 30.35 -4.66
C ARG A 102 -21.50 28.84 -4.42
N SER A 103 -22.04 28.32 -3.33
CA SER A 103 -22.02 26.87 -3.06
C SER A 103 -22.92 26.10 -4.04
N GLN A 104 -24.09 26.64 -4.36
CA GLN A 104 -25.01 26.05 -5.34
C GLN A 104 -24.38 26.04 -6.73
N LEU A 105 -23.79 27.16 -7.16
CA LEU A 105 -23.04 27.25 -8.42
C LEU A 105 -21.91 26.21 -8.48
N ARG A 106 -21.19 26.00 -7.38
CA ARG A 106 -20.13 24.98 -7.30
C ARG A 106 -20.68 23.56 -7.53
N GLU A 107 -21.81 23.23 -6.91
CA GLU A 107 -22.45 21.91 -7.08
C GLU A 107 -22.96 21.71 -8.51
N GLU A 108 -23.61 22.72 -9.09
CA GLU A 108 -24.09 22.71 -10.48
C GLU A 108 -22.95 22.53 -11.48
N LEU A 109 -21.88 23.31 -11.34
CA LEU A 109 -20.70 23.20 -12.18
C LEU A 109 -20.04 21.83 -12.03
N LEU A 110 -19.99 21.27 -10.82
CA LEU A 110 -19.46 19.93 -10.61
C LEU A 110 -20.29 18.88 -11.37
N MET A 111 -21.63 18.94 -11.32
CA MET A 111 -22.50 18.04 -12.08
C MET A 111 -22.31 18.17 -13.60
N GLN A 112 -22.00 19.37 -14.11
CA GLN A 112 -21.75 19.62 -15.53
C GLN A 112 -20.36 19.16 -15.99
N MET A 113 -19.34 19.37 -15.16
CA MET A 113 -17.94 19.11 -15.49
C MET A 113 -17.56 17.64 -15.28
N LEU A 114 -18.15 16.96 -14.29
CA LEU A 114 -17.78 15.59 -13.95
C LEU A 114 -17.97 14.60 -15.12
N PRO A 115 -19.07 14.61 -15.89
CA PRO A 115 -19.21 13.76 -17.08
C PRO A 115 -18.13 13.97 -18.14
N GLN A 116 -17.61 15.19 -18.25
CA GLN A 116 -16.60 15.60 -19.23
C GLN A 116 -15.16 15.29 -18.77
N ALA A 117 -14.96 15.08 -17.47
CA ALA A 117 -13.65 14.80 -16.91
C ALA A 117 -13.09 13.46 -17.41
N PHE A 118 -11.83 13.46 -17.83
CA PHE A 118 -11.12 12.23 -18.18
C PHE A 118 -11.05 11.26 -17.00
N THR A 119 -11.03 9.96 -17.27
CA THR A 119 -10.84 8.96 -16.22
C THR A 119 -9.41 8.45 -16.18
N ARG A 120 -8.90 8.19 -14.99
CA ARG A 120 -7.64 7.47 -14.77
C ARG A 120 -7.92 6.15 -14.07
N SER A 121 -7.31 5.07 -14.54
CA SER A 121 -7.36 3.77 -13.86
C SER A 121 -6.01 3.44 -13.23
N ARG A 122 -6.03 2.80 -12.06
CA ARG A 122 -4.88 2.14 -11.44
C ARG A 122 -5.31 0.75 -10.99
N LEU A 123 -4.44 -0.23 -11.19
CA LEU A 123 -4.59 -1.55 -10.60
C LEU A 123 -3.88 -1.57 -9.25
N VAL A 124 -4.58 -2.03 -8.21
CA VAL A 124 -4.03 -2.23 -6.86
C VAL A 124 -4.03 -3.73 -6.62
N ARG A 125 -2.84 -4.30 -6.44
CA ARG A 125 -2.67 -5.74 -6.21
C ARG A 125 -2.55 -6.02 -4.71
N ALA A 126 -2.99 -7.20 -4.30
CA ALA A 126 -2.72 -7.72 -2.98
C ALA A 126 -2.57 -9.24 -3.05
N TYR A 127 -1.79 -9.82 -2.14
CA TYR A 127 -1.80 -11.27 -1.95
C TYR A 127 -2.24 -11.62 -0.52
N ILE A 128 -2.89 -12.77 -0.39
CA ILE A 128 -3.26 -13.38 0.89
C ILE A 128 -2.36 -14.59 1.07
N ASP A 129 -1.46 -14.54 2.06
CA ASP A 129 -0.60 -15.64 2.43
C ASP A 129 -1.33 -16.56 3.41
N THR A 130 -1.82 -17.69 2.90
CA THR A 130 -2.62 -18.64 3.67
C THR A 130 -1.80 -19.41 4.70
N VAL A 131 -0.48 -19.51 4.48
CA VAL A 131 0.47 -20.17 5.39
C VAL A 131 1.00 -19.18 6.42
N GLY A 132 1.49 -18.02 5.96
CA GLY A 132 2.05 -16.99 6.82
C GLY A 132 1.01 -16.25 7.67
N GLY A 133 -0.26 -16.22 7.25
CA GLY A 133 -1.33 -15.52 7.95
C GLY A 133 -1.32 -14.01 7.74
N TRP A 134 -0.94 -13.57 6.54
CA TRP A 134 -0.81 -12.16 6.19
C TRP A 134 -1.68 -11.80 4.98
N VAL A 135 -2.09 -10.54 4.90
CA VAL A 135 -2.50 -9.93 3.64
C VAL A 135 -1.59 -8.74 3.36
N VAL A 136 -1.05 -8.69 2.15
CA VAL A 136 -0.07 -7.69 1.75
C VAL A 136 -0.59 -6.97 0.52
N VAL A 137 -0.72 -5.64 0.62
CA VAL A 137 -1.29 -4.79 -0.41
C VAL A 137 -0.22 -3.90 -1.03
N ASP A 138 -0.13 -3.87 -2.37
CA ASP A 138 0.76 -2.97 -3.14
C ASP A 138 0.24 -1.53 -3.13
N ALA A 139 0.32 -0.92 -1.96
CA ALA A 139 -0.17 0.41 -1.68
C ALA A 139 0.93 1.27 -1.03
N SER A 140 1.01 2.52 -1.48
CA SER A 140 1.92 3.52 -0.92
C SER A 140 1.29 4.31 0.24
N SER A 141 0.01 4.07 0.55
CA SER A 141 -0.73 4.77 1.60
C SER A 141 -1.77 3.86 2.25
N ASP A 142 -2.04 4.09 3.54
CA ASP A 142 -3.00 3.31 4.31
C ASP A 142 -4.42 3.44 3.74
N LYS A 143 -4.77 4.64 3.26
CA LYS A 143 -6.06 4.89 2.59
C LYS A 143 -6.32 3.92 1.44
N LEU A 144 -5.33 3.72 0.56
CA LEU A 144 -5.51 2.84 -0.61
C LEU A 144 -5.55 1.36 -0.19
N ALA A 145 -4.78 0.99 0.83
CA ALA A 145 -4.82 -0.36 1.38
C ALA A 145 -6.19 -0.67 2.02
N GLU A 146 -6.72 0.23 2.83
CA GLU A 146 -8.05 0.09 3.44
C GLU A 146 -9.19 0.12 2.42
N GLU A 147 -9.09 0.91 1.34
CA GLU A 147 -10.04 0.86 0.23
C GLU A 147 -10.13 -0.57 -0.36
N LEU A 148 -8.98 -1.24 -0.58
CA LEU A 148 -8.95 -2.62 -1.05
C LEU A 148 -9.48 -3.61 -0.01
N LEU A 149 -9.08 -3.49 1.27
CA LEU A 149 -9.57 -4.36 2.33
C LEU A 149 -11.07 -4.20 2.57
N SER A 150 -11.60 -2.98 2.42
CA SER A 150 -13.04 -2.71 2.46
C SER A 150 -13.79 -3.41 1.33
N LEU A 151 -13.25 -3.39 0.11
CA LEU A 151 -13.80 -4.15 -1.02
C LEU A 151 -13.77 -5.66 -0.73
N LEU A 152 -12.72 -6.16 -0.09
CA LEU A 152 -12.58 -7.57 0.28
C LEU A 152 -13.61 -7.97 1.36
N ARG A 153 -13.76 -7.17 2.41
CA ARG A 153 -14.82 -7.35 3.42
C ARG A 153 -16.21 -7.36 2.80
N LYS A 154 -16.48 -6.46 1.83
CA LYS A 154 -17.76 -6.43 1.10
C LYS A 154 -18.00 -7.68 0.26
N SER A 155 -16.94 -8.30 -0.26
CA SER A 155 -17.04 -9.48 -1.14
C SER A 155 -17.14 -10.80 -0.36
N LEU A 156 -16.57 -10.82 0.85
CA LEU A 156 -16.51 -12.01 1.71
C LEU A 156 -17.47 -11.96 2.91
N ASP A 157 -18.24 -10.89 3.06
CA ASP A 157 -19.06 -10.53 4.23
C ASP A 157 -18.25 -10.24 5.51
N SER A 158 -17.16 -10.96 5.73
CA SER A 158 -16.20 -10.77 6.81
C SER A 158 -14.78 -11.01 6.32
N PHE A 159 -13.85 -10.17 6.75
CA PHE A 159 -12.42 -10.35 6.52
C PHE A 159 -11.63 -9.71 7.68
N PRO A 160 -11.34 -10.47 8.75
CA PRO A 160 -10.70 -9.95 9.94
C PRO A 160 -9.19 -9.84 9.72
N ALA A 161 -8.79 -8.69 9.19
CA ALA A 161 -7.39 -8.29 9.03
C ALA A 161 -7.13 -7.00 9.82
N LYS A 162 -6.02 -6.98 10.57
CA LYS A 162 -5.58 -5.84 11.40
C LYS A 162 -4.22 -5.34 10.94
N PRO A 163 -3.94 -4.03 11.00
CA PRO A 163 -2.58 -3.51 10.78
C PRO A 163 -1.56 -4.21 11.71
N LEU A 164 -0.31 -4.27 11.27
CA LEU A 164 0.77 -4.79 12.13
C LEU A 164 0.93 -3.90 13.37
N THR A 165 1.08 -4.56 14.53
CA THR A 165 1.39 -3.89 15.80
C THR A 165 2.70 -4.47 16.32
N ALA A 166 3.67 -3.58 16.58
CA ALA A 166 4.95 -3.96 17.19
C ALA A 166 4.84 -4.00 18.70
N GLY A 167 5.45 -5.02 19.33
CA GLY A 167 5.57 -5.11 20.78
C GLY A 167 6.60 -4.14 21.38
N ILE A 168 7.44 -3.53 20.53
CA ILE A 168 8.42 -2.52 20.92
C ILE A 168 8.30 -1.26 20.04
N SER A 169 8.89 -0.16 20.49
CA SER A 169 8.95 1.08 19.71
C SER A 169 9.81 0.91 18.44
N VAL A 170 9.16 0.93 17.28
CA VAL A 170 9.81 0.84 15.96
C VAL A 170 10.82 1.97 15.80
N SER A 171 10.41 3.20 16.10
CA SER A 171 11.28 4.37 15.94
C SER A 171 12.52 4.32 16.84
N GLU A 172 12.40 3.83 18.07
CA GLU A 172 13.56 3.63 18.96
C GLU A 172 14.48 2.53 18.44
N ARG A 173 13.92 1.42 17.93
CA ARG A 173 14.70 0.31 17.35
C ARG A 173 15.49 0.75 16.12
N LEU A 174 14.86 1.45 15.19
CA LEU A 174 15.52 2.01 14.00
C LEU A 174 16.59 3.03 14.39
N SER A 175 16.31 3.87 15.39
CA SER A 175 17.30 4.83 15.91
C SER A 175 18.51 4.13 16.53
N ALA A 176 18.29 3.01 17.23
CA ALA A 176 19.38 2.22 17.82
C ALA A 176 20.25 1.59 16.73
N TRP A 177 19.66 1.00 15.68
CA TRP A 177 20.40 0.45 14.55
C TRP A 177 21.27 1.51 13.85
N LEU A 178 20.71 2.70 13.64
CA LEU A 178 21.44 3.81 13.05
C LEU A 178 22.58 4.31 13.95
N ALA A 179 22.36 4.38 15.26
CA ALA A 179 23.38 4.80 16.23
C ALA A 179 24.56 3.84 16.31
N THR A 180 24.29 2.53 16.28
CA THR A 180 25.32 1.47 16.30
C THR A 180 25.97 1.25 14.95
N GLY A 181 25.34 1.70 13.85
CA GLY A 181 25.78 1.41 12.48
C GLY A 181 25.56 -0.05 12.09
N SER A 182 24.70 -0.79 12.81
CA SER A 182 24.44 -2.21 12.61
C SER A 182 22.95 -2.48 12.86
N ALA A 183 22.29 -3.04 11.85
CA ALA A 183 20.90 -3.45 11.91
C ALA A 183 20.76 -4.89 12.46
N GLY A 184 19.51 -5.31 12.66
CA GLY A 184 19.17 -6.66 13.14
C GLY A 184 19.58 -7.77 12.18
N ASP A 185 19.40 -9.03 12.60
CA ASP A 185 19.84 -10.18 11.80
C ASP A 185 19.15 -10.19 10.41
N GLY A 186 19.95 -10.39 9.36
CA GLY A 186 19.51 -10.33 7.97
C GLY A 186 19.23 -8.92 7.41
N PHE A 187 19.34 -7.86 8.21
CA PHE A 187 19.20 -6.47 7.77
C PHE A 187 20.55 -5.77 7.67
N GLU A 188 20.69 -4.94 6.64
CA GLU A 188 21.82 -4.04 6.45
C GLU A 188 21.33 -2.62 6.23
N LEU A 189 22.08 -1.63 6.72
CA LEU A 189 21.74 -0.21 6.54
C LEU A 189 22.06 0.23 5.11
N GLU A 190 21.11 0.89 4.45
CA GLU A 190 21.35 1.57 3.17
C GLU A 190 21.71 3.05 3.37
N ASP A 191 21.58 3.85 2.30
CA ASP A 191 22.09 5.20 2.15
C ASP A 191 21.04 6.31 2.43
N GLN A 192 19.90 5.95 3.04
CA GLN A 192 18.79 6.88 3.26
C GLN A 192 18.09 6.69 4.61
N CYS A 193 17.75 7.80 5.26
CA CYS A 193 16.89 7.81 6.45
C CYS A 193 16.10 9.12 6.55
N GLU A 194 14.99 9.08 7.31
CA GLU A 194 14.25 10.26 7.75
C GLU A 194 14.29 10.29 9.29
N LEU A 195 14.71 11.42 9.84
CA LEU A 195 14.69 11.68 11.28
C LEU A 195 13.68 12.78 11.59
N ARG A 196 12.96 12.65 12.71
CA ARG A 196 11.97 13.62 13.17
C ARG A 196 12.16 13.91 14.65
N ASP A 197 11.90 15.16 15.03
CA ASP A 197 11.80 15.53 16.43
C ASP A 197 10.49 14.98 17.03
N PRO A 198 10.53 14.21 18.12
CA PRO A 198 9.31 13.72 18.77
C PRO A 198 8.39 14.86 19.29
N ALA A 199 8.94 16.03 19.60
CA ALA A 199 8.19 17.18 20.13
C ALA A 199 7.68 18.12 19.03
N ASP A 200 8.30 18.13 17.85
CA ASP A 200 7.89 18.94 16.70
C ASP A 200 7.88 18.12 15.41
N SER A 201 6.69 17.71 14.98
CA SER A 201 6.51 16.91 13.77
C SER A 201 6.96 17.62 12.48
N ARG A 202 7.17 18.94 12.50
CA ARG A 202 7.67 19.72 11.35
C ARG A 202 9.20 19.72 11.28
N SER A 203 9.88 19.42 12.37
CA SER A 203 11.34 19.33 12.45
C SER A 203 11.82 17.99 11.91
N VAL A 204 12.05 17.95 10.59
CA VAL A 204 12.40 16.74 9.84
C VAL A 204 13.74 16.90 9.13
N VAL A 205 14.60 15.89 9.25
CA VAL A 205 15.86 15.76 8.49
C VAL A 205 15.74 14.56 7.56
N ARG A 206 16.11 14.72 6.29
CA ARG A 206 16.13 13.63 5.31
C ARG A 206 17.53 13.49 4.73
N CYS A 207 18.11 12.31 4.88
CA CYS A 207 19.39 11.92 4.32
C CYS A 207 19.13 10.93 3.17
N ARG A 208 19.85 11.06 2.07
CA ARG A 208 19.74 10.17 0.90
C ARG A 208 21.03 10.18 0.09
N GLY A 209 21.48 9.02 -0.37
CA GLY A 209 22.66 8.91 -1.23
C GLY A 209 23.98 9.10 -0.47
N MET A 210 24.01 8.77 0.82
CA MET A 210 25.16 8.97 1.68
C MET A 210 25.30 7.85 2.72
N ASP A 211 26.53 7.59 3.17
CA ASP A 211 26.79 6.73 4.30
C ASP A 211 26.10 7.29 5.56
N LEU A 212 25.28 6.46 6.20
CA LEU A 212 24.50 6.82 7.37
C LEU A 212 25.29 6.73 8.68
N THR A 213 26.49 6.13 8.66
CA THR A 213 27.33 5.96 9.85
C THR A 213 28.19 7.18 10.20
N ILE A 214 28.13 8.22 9.36
CA ILE A 214 28.92 9.45 9.51
C ILE A 214 28.50 10.29 10.74
N PRO A 215 29.42 11.10 11.31
CA PRO A 215 29.16 11.88 12.53
C PRO A 215 27.97 12.85 12.44
N GLU A 216 27.67 13.39 11.26
CA GLU A 216 26.58 14.34 11.03
C GLU A 216 25.22 13.72 11.33
N VAL A 217 25.02 12.46 10.91
CA VAL A 217 23.78 11.72 11.16
C VAL A 217 23.64 11.39 12.64
N LYS A 218 24.75 11.00 13.29
CA LYS A 218 24.78 10.74 14.74
C LYS A 218 24.46 11.99 15.56
N THR A 219 24.96 13.15 15.13
CA THR A 219 24.67 14.44 15.79
C THR A 219 23.17 14.73 15.82
N HIS A 220 22.43 14.37 14.77
CA HIS A 220 20.98 14.50 14.78
C HIS A 220 20.29 13.57 15.79
N LEU A 221 20.76 12.33 15.95
CA LEU A 221 20.27 11.42 16.99
C LEU A 221 20.58 11.95 18.39
N ASP A 222 21.80 12.42 18.61
CA ASP A 222 22.25 13.00 19.89
C ASP A 222 21.45 14.26 20.25
N SER A 223 20.98 15.01 19.24
CA SER A 223 20.08 16.16 19.42
C SER A 223 18.64 15.78 19.80
N GLY A 224 18.33 14.48 19.94
CA GLY A 224 17.02 13.97 20.36
C GLY A 224 16.09 13.58 19.21
N LYS A 225 16.51 13.69 17.95
CA LYS A 225 15.71 13.22 16.81
C LYS A 225 15.65 11.70 16.78
N ARG A 226 14.54 11.16 16.28
CA ARG A 226 14.32 9.73 16.14
C ARG A 226 14.12 9.37 14.68
N VAL A 227 14.58 8.18 14.30
CA VAL A 227 14.40 7.64 12.95
C VAL A 227 12.93 7.27 12.76
N VAL A 228 12.31 7.81 11.72
CA VAL A 228 10.92 7.53 11.33
C VAL A 228 10.82 6.77 10.01
N ALA A 229 11.91 6.72 9.24
CA ALA A 229 12.08 5.83 8.11
C ALA A 229 13.56 5.51 7.89
N LEU A 230 13.87 4.26 7.55
CA LEU A 230 15.24 3.78 7.34
C LEU A 230 15.32 2.92 6.07
N GLY A 231 16.28 3.23 5.19
CA GLY A 231 16.65 2.38 4.07
C GLY A 231 17.40 1.16 4.56
N LEU A 232 16.97 -0.02 4.08
CA LEU A 232 17.47 -1.30 4.51
C LEU A 232 17.58 -2.26 3.33
N THR A 233 18.56 -3.14 3.38
CA THR A 233 18.62 -4.33 2.53
C THR A 233 18.33 -5.55 3.39
N TRP A 234 17.45 -6.42 2.91
CA TRP A 234 17.19 -7.74 3.48
C TRP A 234 17.95 -8.81 2.71
N ARG A 235 18.90 -9.46 3.38
CA ARG A 235 19.71 -10.58 2.88
C ARG A 235 20.24 -10.38 1.45
N GLU A 236 20.78 -9.19 1.16
CA GLU A 236 21.33 -8.79 -0.15
C GLU A 236 20.35 -8.77 -1.34
N HIS A 237 19.12 -9.26 -1.16
CA HIS A 237 18.19 -9.54 -2.25
C HIS A 237 17.01 -8.57 -2.36
N LEU A 238 16.67 -7.88 -1.27
CA LEU A 238 15.51 -6.99 -1.22
C LEU A 238 15.84 -5.68 -0.51
N SER A 239 15.97 -4.61 -1.29
CA SER A 239 16.08 -3.24 -0.81
C SER A 239 14.70 -2.66 -0.51
N LEU A 240 14.57 -1.94 0.61
CA LEU A 240 13.34 -1.27 1.02
C LEU A 240 13.60 -0.06 1.91
N VAL A 241 12.57 0.76 2.10
CA VAL A 241 12.48 1.73 3.19
C VAL A 241 11.41 1.27 4.16
N LEU A 242 11.84 0.93 5.38
CA LEU A 242 10.94 0.61 6.48
C LEU A 242 10.59 1.90 7.23
N ASP A 243 9.29 2.19 7.37
CA ASP A 243 8.81 3.32 8.16
C ASP A 243 8.39 2.93 9.58
N GLU A 244 8.21 3.94 10.45
CA GLU A 244 7.78 3.78 11.84
C GLU A 244 6.41 3.10 12.02
N SER A 245 5.60 3.05 10.96
CA SER A 245 4.31 2.35 10.92
C SER A 245 4.41 0.93 10.36
N LEU A 246 5.63 0.38 10.25
CA LEU A 246 5.93 -0.91 9.62
C LEU A 246 5.52 -0.99 8.15
N GLY A 247 5.35 0.16 7.48
CA GLY A 247 5.11 0.24 6.06
C GLY A 247 6.40 -0.03 5.29
N LEU A 248 6.31 -0.89 4.26
CA LEU A 248 7.44 -1.21 3.39
C LEU A 248 7.32 -0.36 2.12
N LYS A 249 8.28 0.52 1.88
CA LYS A 249 8.27 1.44 0.73
C LYS A 249 9.44 1.15 -0.20
N ARG A 250 9.27 1.50 -1.47
CA ARG A 250 10.34 1.42 -2.48
C ARG A 250 11.00 0.03 -2.54
N LEU A 251 10.19 -1.02 -2.48
CA LEU A 251 10.66 -2.39 -2.65
C LEU A 251 11.40 -2.51 -3.99
N ARG A 252 12.63 -3.02 -3.93
CA ARG A 252 13.45 -3.33 -5.10
C ARG A 252 14.12 -4.68 -4.86
N PHE A 253 13.84 -5.61 -5.75
CA PHE A 253 14.45 -6.94 -5.75
C PHE A 253 15.76 -6.87 -6.54
N ALA A 254 16.75 -7.67 -6.13
CA ALA A 254 18.03 -7.78 -6.80
C ALA A 254 17.84 -8.25 -8.25
N ASP A 255 18.69 -7.74 -9.16
CA ASP A 255 18.58 -8.01 -10.59
C ASP A 255 18.70 -9.52 -10.89
N GLU A 256 19.56 -10.23 -10.16
CA GLU A 256 19.73 -11.70 -10.25
C GLU A 256 18.43 -12.48 -10.04
N LEU A 257 17.57 -12.03 -9.12
CA LEU A 257 16.26 -12.63 -8.88
C LEU A 257 15.26 -12.30 -10.00
N ILE A 258 15.36 -11.11 -10.59
CA ILE A 258 14.52 -10.70 -11.72
C ILE A 258 14.90 -11.47 -12.98
N ASP A 259 16.20 -11.65 -13.20
CA ASP A 259 16.76 -12.40 -14.32
C ASP A 259 16.34 -13.87 -14.23
N GLN A 260 16.44 -14.49 -13.04
CA GLN A 260 15.93 -15.85 -12.81
C GLN A 260 14.46 -16.01 -13.20
N ALA A 261 13.58 -15.09 -12.79
CA ALA A 261 12.17 -15.13 -13.17
C ALA A 261 11.92 -14.93 -14.67
N THR A 262 12.84 -14.26 -15.36
CA THR A 262 12.73 -13.97 -16.79
C THR A 262 13.22 -15.15 -17.64
N ASP A 263 14.30 -15.81 -17.22
CA ASP A 263 14.89 -16.97 -17.90
C ASP A 263 13.98 -18.21 -17.84
N GLU A 264 13.22 -18.39 -16.75
CA GLU A 264 12.27 -19.51 -16.59
C GLU A 264 11.02 -19.40 -17.48
N ALA A 265 10.80 -18.25 -18.16
CA ALA A 265 9.48 -17.89 -18.69
C ALA A 265 9.32 -17.91 -20.23
N ASP A 266 10.36 -18.22 -21.02
CA ASP A 266 10.31 -18.49 -22.48
C ASP A 266 9.29 -17.64 -23.28
N GLU A 267 9.25 -16.32 -23.03
CA GLU A 267 8.36 -15.31 -23.63
C GLU A 267 6.87 -15.31 -23.23
N ASP A 268 6.37 -16.22 -22.40
CA ASP A 268 4.99 -16.17 -21.88
C ASP A 268 4.87 -15.17 -20.71
N GLU A 269 4.17 -14.06 -20.95
CA GLU A 269 3.92 -13.01 -19.95
C GLU A 269 3.24 -13.55 -18.68
N THR A 270 2.40 -14.59 -18.81
CA THR A 270 1.72 -15.23 -17.67
C THR A 270 2.72 -16.00 -16.81
N LEU A 271 3.58 -16.81 -17.45
CA LEU A 271 4.61 -17.59 -16.74
C LEU A 271 5.63 -16.67 -16.08
N ARG A 272 6.09 -15.63 -16.79
CA ARG A 272 7.00 -14.62 -16.25
C ARG A 272 6.41 -13.97 -15.00
N MET A 273 5.15 -13.54 -15.09
CA MET A 273 4.51 -12.88 -13.96
C MET A 273 4.30 -13.84 -12.78
N GLN A 274 3.98 -15.11 -13.03
CA GLN A 274 3.92 -16.14 -11.99
C GLN A 274 5.28 -16.36 -11.31
N ALA A 275 6.37 -16.42 -12.07
CA ALA A 275 7.72 -16.53 -11.54
C ALA A 275 8.09 -15.29 -10.69
N GLU A 276 7.85 -14.07 -11.20
CA GLU A 276 8.06 -12.83 -10.44
C GLU A 276 7.27 -12.82 -9.12
N LEU A 277 6.03 -13.31 -9.13
CA LEU A 277 5.18 -13.39 -7.94
C LEU A 277 5.68 -14.42 -6.94
N SER A 278 6.13 -15.58 -7.43
CA SER A 278 6.72 -16.64 -6.60
C SER A 278 7.90 -16.07 -5.82
N ILE A 279 8.87 -15.48 -6.50
CA ILE A 279 10.04 -14.85 -5.89
C ILE A 279 9.62 -13.74 -4.92
N MET A 280 8.75 -12.83 -5.36
CA MET A 280 8.31 -11.70 -4.54
C MET A 280 7.63 -12.15 -3.23
N THR A 281 6.75 -13.15 -3.30
CA THR A 281 6.02 -13.64 -2.12
C THR A 281 6.95 -14.39 -1.16
N ASP A 282 7.92 -15.16 -1.66
CA ASP A 282 8.93 -15.83 -0.84
C ASP A 282 9.82 -14.81 -0.09
N GLN A 283 10.39 -13.84 -0.82
CA GLN A 283 11.22 -12.80 -0.24
C GLN A 283 10.46 -11.96 0.80
N LEU A 284 9.20 -11.61 0.52
CA LEU A 284 8.38 -10.89 1.50
C LEU A 284 8.02 -11.75 2.71
N ARG A 285 7.76 -13.05 2.54
CA ARG A 285 7.46 -13.95 3.66
C ARG A 285 8.66 -14.06 4.61
N THR A 286 9.87 -14.22 4.08
CA THR A 286 11.09 -14.27 4.90
C THR A 286 11.39 -12.93 5.58
N LEU A 287 11.22 -11.81 4.87
CA LEU A 287 11.33 -10.47 5.44
C LEU A 287 10.34 -10.27 6.59
N LEU A 288 9.07 -10.65 6.41
CA LEU A 288 8.04 -10.51 7.44
C LEU A 288 8.34 -11.36 8.68
N ALA A 289 8.97 -12.53 8.52
CA ALA A 289 9.44 -13.33 9.65
C ALA A 289 10.60 -12.63 10.40
N GLY A 290 11.54 -12.02 9.67
CA GLY A 290 12.61 -11.19 10.25
C GLY A 290 12.05 -10.00 11.02
N LEU A 291 11.13 -9.23 10.41
CA LEU A 291 10.44 -8.12 11.07
C LEU A 291 9.63 -8.56 12.29
N SER A 292 8.99 -9.74 12.21
CA SER A 292 8.26 -10.32 13.35
C SER A 292 9.17 -10.54 14.56
N THR A 293 10.41 -10.95 14.30
CA THR A 293 11.42 -11.21 15.34
C THR A 293 11.98 -9.89 15.89
N GLU A 294 12.41 -8.98 15.02
CA GLU A 294 13.05 -7.72 15.40
C GLU A 294 12.11 -6.75 16.12
N PHE A 295 10.82 -6.73 15.73
CA PHE A 295 9.83 -5.78 16.27
C PHE A 295 8.79 -6.43 17.18
N GLN A 296 8.93 -7.73 17.49
CA GLN A 296 8.01 -8.49 18.34
C GLN A 296 6.56 -8.31 17.91
N LEU A 297 6.29 -8.53 16.62
CA LEU A 297 4.96 -8.29 16.05
C LEU A 297 3.90 -9.17 16.74
N GLU A 298 2.75 -8.59 17.07
CA GLU A 298 1.67 -9.32 17.74
C GLU A 298 1.19 -10.52 16.91
N THR A 299 1.23 -11.70 17.54
CA THR A 299 0.79 -12.96 16.94
C THR A 299 -0.61 -13.30 17.43
N ASP A 300 -1.59 -12.54 16.95
CA ASP A 300 -2.99 -12.64 17.37
C ASP A 300 -3.72 -13.90 16.87
N VAL A 301 -2.99 -14.96 16.49
CA VAL A 301 -3.60 -16.25 16.15
C VAL A 301 -3.83 -16.98 17.47
N PRO A 302 -5.09 -17.11 17.97
CA PRO A 302 -5.32 -17.94 19.12
C PRO A 302 -4.84 -19.35 18.77
N LYS A 303 -3.92 -19.89 19.57
CA LYS A 303 -3.55 -21.31 19.52
C LYS A 303 -4.87 -22.10 19.53
N ALA A 304 -5.08 -22.94 18.52
CA ALA A 304 -6.20 -23.86 18.52
C ALA A 304 -6.18 -24.63 19.85
N ILE A 305 -7.21 -24.46 20.67
CA ILE A 305 -7.38 -25.24 21.89
C ILE A 305 -7.54 -26.69 21.42
N PRO A 306 -6.65 -27.62 21.80
CA PRO A 306 -6.87 -29.02 21.45
C PRO A 306 -8.19 -29.44 22.10
N ILE A 307 -9.11 -29.92 21.28
CA ILE A 307 -10.34 -30.54 21.78
C ILE A 307 -9.89 -31.82 22.47
N GLU A 308 -9.71 -31.77 23.79
CA GLU A 308 -9.56 -32.96 24.61
C GLU A 308 -10.82 -33.80 24.43
N GLY A 309 -10.62 -35.03 23.97
CA GLY A 309 -11.68 -35.97 23.66
C GLY A 309 -12.58 -36.26 24.85
N ARG A 310 -13.85 -36.48 24.53
CA ARG A 310 -14.75 -37.32 25.32
C ARG A 310 -15.05 -38.57 24.54
#